data_AF-A0A8B9AHC1-F1
#
_entry.id   AF-A0A8B9AHC1-F1
#
_cell.length_a   1.000
_cell.length_b   1.000
_cell.length_c   1.000
_cell.angle_alpha   90.00
_cell.angle_beta   90.00
_cell.angle_gamma   90.00
#
_symmetry.space_group_name_H-M   'P 1'
#
loop_
_entity.id
_entity.type
_entity.pdbx_description
1 polymer ?
#
loop_
_entity_poly.entity_id
_entity_poly.type
_entity_poly.pdbx_seq_one_letter_code
_entity_poly.pdbx_strand_id
1 'polypeptide(L)'
;MWRLKIAQGGSPWLKTTNNHVGRQVWEFDPNMGTAEEIAAVQKVRELFREHRFEMKHSADLLMRLQFAKDNPLEINLPNIKLEDHDDVTEEVVLTSVRRAISCYSTLQAHDGHWPGDFGGPMFLMPGLIIVLSVTGALNTVLSPEHQREIRRYLYNHQNKDGGWGLHIEGHSTMFGSALTYVSLRLLGEGPDDGDGAMQTARTWILDHGGATAITSWGKFWLSVLGVFEWYGNNPLPPEMWLLPYFLPVHPGRMWCHCRMVYLPMSYIYGKRFVGPITPTVLSLRKELYACPYQQIDWNRARNECAKEDLYYPHPLIQDIIWASLHKVVEPVLMHSPGSMLREKALHIVMQHIHYEDESTRYICIGPVNKGAFYYEQGSSSRYRTLYRCHTGAVSVQYGMGSFRCIECQDPSRISTSTKPVWCGARCTVRFGPVLNMLSCWIEDPNSEAFKLHLPRVYDYLWIAEDGMKMQGYNGSQLWDTAFTVQAIISTDLSEEYGPTLKRAHDYIKDSQVLEDCPGDLSFWHRHISKGGWTFCTADHGWPVSDCTAEGLMASVLLSKISPEIVGEPLCAGRIYDAVNVILSLMNRDGGFAAYELTRSYAWLEVSTCKCIFPCLQFLHGIFIFTYF
;
A
#
# COMPACT_ATOMS: atom_id res chain seq x y z
N MET A 1 -16.26 6.30 -21.78
CA MET A 1 -15.70 6.97 -20.58
C MET A 1 -15.31 5.93 -19.54
N TRP A 2 -14.43 6.27 -18.60
CA TRP A 2 -14.19 5.46 -17.39
C TRP A 2 -15.29 5.70 -16.36
N ARG A 3 -15.70 4.65 -15.64
CA ARG A 3 -16.70 4.71 -14.59
C ARG A 3 -16.23 3.96 -13.34
N LEU A 4 -16.48 4.54 -12.17
CA LEU A 4 -16.26 3.86 -10.89
C LEU A 4 -17.46 2.95 -10.58
N LYS A 5 -17.18 1.68 -10.28
CA LYS A 5 -18.16 0.70 -9.79
C LYS A 5 -17.90 0.44 -8.31
N ILE A 6 -18.95 0.55 -7.51
CA ILE A 6 -18.95 0.30 -6.07
C ILE A 6 -19.88 -0.88 -5.75
N ALA A 7 -19.53 -1.67 -4.73
CA ALA A 7 -20.31 -2.79 -4.19
C ALA A 7 -20.76 -3.82 -5.23
N GLN A 8 -19.94 -4.04 -6.27
CA GLN A 8 -20.26 -4.89 -7.40
C GLN A 8 -19.25 -6.02 -7.57
N GLY A 9 -19.79 -7.22 -7.77
CA GLY A 9 -19.11 -8.41 -8.27
C GLY A 9 -20.15 -9.40 -8.79
N GLY A 10 -19.77 -10.18 -9.79
CA GLY A 10 -20.65 -11.15 -10.45
C GLY A 10 -19.90 -12.19 -11.27
N SER A 11 -18.58 -12.27 -11.08
CA SER A 11 -17.74 -13.32 -11.66
C SER A 11 -17.75 -14.52 -10.72
N PRO A 12 -17.88 -15.77 -11.21
CA PRO A 12 -17.68 -16.95 -10.37
C PRO A 12 -16.26 -17.04 -9.80
N TRP A 13 -15.33 -16.25 -10.35
CA TRP A 13 -13.94 -16.13 -9.89
C TRP A 13 -13.73 -15.05 -8.81
N LEU A 14 -14.79 -14.41 -8.29
CA LEU A 14 -14.72 -13.44 -7.19
C LEU A 14 -15.48 -13.96 -5.96
N LYS A 15 -14.74 -14.47 -4.97
CA LYS A 15 -15.27 -14.93 -3.68
C LYS A 15 -15.41 -13.73 -2.73
N THR A 16 -16.49 -13.64 -1.93
CA THR A 16 -16.69 -12.55 -0.95
C THR A 16 -17.35 -13.03 0.33
N THR A 17 -17.11 -12.29 1.42
CA THR A 17 -17.70 -12.49 2.75
C THR A 17 -18.86 -11.54 3.06
N ASN A 18 -19.00 -10.44 2.31
CA ASN A 18 -19.95 -9.36 2.59
C ASN A 18 -20.67 -8.83 1.33
N ASN A 19 -20.91 -9.68 0.33
CA ASN A 19 -21.53 -9.32 -0.94
C ASN A 19 -20.80 -8.17 -1.68
N HIS A 20 -19.47 -8.11 -1.57
CA HIS A 20 -18.59 -7.10 -2.16
C HIS A 20 -18.75 -5.66 -1.62
N VAL A 21 -19.41 -5.43 -0.48
CA VAL A 21 -19.49 -4.11 0.16
C VAL A 21 -18.08 -3.54 0.42
N GLY A 22 -17.83 -2.31 -0.03
CA GLY A 22 -16.52 -1.65 -0.02
C GLY A 22 -15.64 -1.94 -1.24
N ARG A 23 -16.01 -2.85 -2.15
CA ARG A 23 -15.24 -3.10 -3.37
C ARG A 23 -15.41 -1.92 -4.34
N GLN A 24 -14.29 -1.33 -4.73
CA GLN A 24 -14.19 -0.21 -5.67
C GLN A 24 -13.34 -0.62 -6.88
N VAL A 25 -13.87 -0.51 -8.10
CA VAL A 25 -13.11 -0.80 -9.34
C VAL A 25 -13.51 0.12 -10.48
N TRP A 26 -12.56 0.42 -11.36
CA TRP A 26 -12.77 1.25 -12.55
C TRP A 26 -13.01 0.40 -13.80
N GLU A 27 -14.07 0.71 -14.55
CA GLU A 27 -14.43 0.06 -15.81
C GLU A 27 -14.47 1.08 -16.95
N PHE A 28 -13.99 0.71 -18.14
CA PHE A 28 -14.11 1.54 -19.34
C PHE A 28 -15.24 1.03 -20.24
N ASP A 29 -16.15 1.92 -20.63
CA ASP A 29 -17.15 1.67 -21.68
C ASP A 29 -17.01 2.73 -22.78
N PRO A 30 -16.73 2.35 -24.05
CA PRO A 30 -16.61 3.32 -25.14
C PRO A 30 -17.91 4.09 -25.44
N ASN A 31 -19.07 3.57 -25.03
CA ASN A 31 -20.40 4.15 -25.31
C ASN A 31 -20.94 5.03 -24.17
N MET A 32 -20.30 5.01 -22.98
CA MET A 32 -20.68 5.91 -21.87
C MET A 32 -19.95 7.26 -21.93
N GLY A 33 -20.66 8.30 -21.49
CA GLY A 33 -20.18 9.68 -21.36
C GLY A 33 -20.76 10.61 -22.44
N THR A 34 -21.31 11.76 -22.05
CA THR A 34 -21.65 12.81 -23.01
C THR A 34 -20.39 13.50 -23.56
N ALA A 35 -20.52 14.30 -24.62
CA ALA A 35 -19.39 15.05 -25.17
C ALA A 35 -18.80 16.02 -24.13
N GLU A 36 -19.65 16.63 -23.30
CA GLU A 36 -19.30 17.53 -22.21
C GLU A 36 -18.58 16.81 -21.07
N GLU A 37 -19.08 15.63 -20.66
CA GLU A 37 -18.44 14.80 -19.62
C GLU A 37 -17.04 14.35 -20.06
N ILE A 38 -16.90 13.90 -21.32
CA ILE A 38 -15.62 13.50 -21.91
C ILE A 38 -14.67 14.71 -22.00
N ALA A 39 -15.15 15.88 -22.43
CA ALA A 39 -14.34 17.10 -22.49
C ALA A 39 -13.88 17.56 -21.10
N ALA A 40 -14.75 17.49 -20.08
CA ALA A 40 -14.38 17.80 -18.70
C ALA A 40 -13.27 16.88 -18.17
N VAL A 41 -13.36 15.57 -18.47
CA VAL A 41 -12.32 14.59 -18.11
C VAL A 41 -11.00 14.86 -18.82
N GLN A 42 -10.98 15.25 -20.11
CA GLN A 42 -9.71 15.61 -20.76
C GLN A 42 -9.13 16.90 -20.20
N LYS A 43 -9.96 17.93 -19.95
CA LYS A 43 -9.51 19.21 -19.38
C LYS A 43 -8.78 19.05 -18.05
N VAL A 44 -9.27 18.21 -17.14
CA VAL A 44 -8.58 17.99 -15.85
C VAL A 44 -7.26 17.21 -16.01
N ARG A 45 -7.16 16.33 -17.00
CA ARG A 45 -5.92 15.60 -17.34
C ARG A 45 -4.86 16.49 -17.98
N GLU A 46 -5.28 17.41 -18.85
CA GLU A 46 -4.44 18.44 -19.45
C GLU A 46 -3.89 19.38 -18.38
N LEU A 47 -4.78 19.90 -17.51
CA LEU A 47 -4.39 20.74 -16.37
C LEU A 47 -3.41 20.02 -15.42
N PHE A 48 -3.63 18.73 -15.13
CA PHE A 48 -2.66 17.96 -14.35
C PHE A 48 -1.30 17.86 -15.08
N ARG A 49 -1.29 17.53 -16.38
CA ARG A 49 -0.06 17.41 -17.17
C ARG A 49 0.74 18.72 -17.21
N GLU A 50 0.06 19.86 -17.30
CA GLU A 50 0.68 21.19 -17.26
C GLU A 50 1.34 21.48 -15.90
N HIS A 51 0.65 21.16 -14.80
CA HIS A 51 1.12 21.42 -13.43
C HIS A 51 1.85 20.25 -12.74
N ARG A 52 2.18 19.15 -13.44
CA ARG A 52 2.74 17.89 -12.88
C ARG A 52 4.09 17.99 -12.13
N PHE A 53 4.70 19.17 -12.15
CA PHE A 53 5.94 19.48 -11.42
C PHE A 53 5.70 20.36 -10.18
N GLU A 54 4.51 20.93 -10.05
CA GLU A 54 4.06 21.79 -8.94
C GLU A 54 3.08 21.02 -8.04
N MET A 55 2.19 20.23 -8.65
CA MET A 55 1.27 19.30 -7.99
C MET A 55 1.66 17.86 -8.34
N LYS A 56 1.95 17.06 -7.30
CA LYS A 56 2.33 15.65 -7.43
C LYS A 56 1.21 14.66 -7.11
N HIS A 57 0.20 15.08 -6.36
CA HIS A 57 -0.93 14.23 -5.95
C HIS A 57 -2.13 14.49 -6.85
N SER A 58 -2.92 13.45 -7.11
CA SER A 58 -4.25 13.65 -7.67
C SER A 58 -5.21 14.21 -6.61
N ALA A 59 -6.33 14.76 -7.07
CA ALA A 59 -7.44 15.21 -6.25
C ALA A 59 -8.72 14.41 -6.54
N ASP A 60 -8.60 13.20 -7.12
CA ASP A 60 -9.74 12.33 -7.49
C ASP A 60 -10.78 13.00 -8.41
N LEU A 61 -10.35 13.89 -9.32
CA LEU A 61 -11.28 14.72 -10.09
C LEU A 61 -12.21 13.89 -10.98
N LEU A 62 -11.75 12.74 -11.49
CA LEU A 62 -12.58 11.82 -12.28
C LEU A 62 -13.69 11.15 -11.45
N MET A 63 -13.44 10.85 -10.17
CA MET A 63 -14.45 10.35 -9.25
C MET A 63 -15.42 11.47 -8.86
N ARG A 64 -14.89 12.63 -8.47
CA ARG A 64 -15.69 13.79 -8.05
C ARG A 64 -16.63 14.29 -9.15
N LEU A 65 -16.21 14.24 -10.43
CA LEU A 65 -17.07 14.58 -11.57
C LEU A 65 -18.29 13.64 -11.71
N GLN A 66 -18.14 12.35 -11.41
CA GLN A 66 -19.26 11.41 -11.39
C GLN A 66 -20.14 11.63 -10.15
N PHE A 67 -19.52 11.75 -8.98
CA PHE A 67 -20.25 11.87 -7.71
C PHE A 67 -21.00 13.21 -7.59
N ALA A 68 -20.51 14.29 -8.21
CA ALA A 68 -21.24 15.55 -8.31
C ALA A 68 -22.56 15.46 -9.10
N LYS A 69 -22.72 14.43 -9.94
CA LYS A 69 -23.95 14.13 -10.70
C LYS A 69 -24.87 13.17 -9.93
N ASP A 70 -24.30 12.13 -9.34
CA ASP A 70 -25.05 11.11 -8.59
C ASP A 70 -25.51 11.63 -7.21
N ASN A 71 -24.70 12.47 -6.57
CA ASN A 71 -24.92 13.11 -5.27
C ASN A 71 -24.82 14.66 -5.43
N PRO A 72 -25.83 15.35 -5.98
CA PRO A 72 -25.78 16.80 -6.19
C PRO A 72 -25.63 17.58 -4.88
N LEU A 73 -24.77 18.61 -4.90
CA LEU A 73 -24.42 19.37 -3.70
C LEU A 73 -25.43 20.50 -3.40
N GLU A 74 -26.40 20.22 -2.54
CA GLU A 74 -27.36 21.20 -2.03
C GLU A 74 -26.79 22.00 -0.84
N ILE A 75 -25.89 22.96 -1.11
CA ILE A 75 -25.43 23.93 -0.10
C ILE A 75 -26.18 25.26 -0.23
N ASN A 76 -27.00 25.56 0.78
CA ASN A 76 -27.59 26.89 1.01
C ASN A 76 -26.96 27.56 2.25
N LEU A 77 -25.63 27.70 2.25
CA LEU A 77 -24.85 28.30 3.35
C LEU A 77 -23.84 29.30 2.78
N PRO A 78 -23.63 30.47 3.42
CA PRO A 78 -22.75 31.51 2.89
C PRO A 78 -21.29 31.06 2.88
N ASN A 79 -20.56 31.41 1.82
CA ASN A 79 -19.13 31.15 1.71
C ASN A 79 -18.33 32.25 2.41
N ILE A 80 -18.23 32.16 3.74
CA ILE A 80 -17.54 33.16 4.56
C ILE A 80 -16.03 33.10 4.28
N LYS A 81 -15.44 34.26 4.00
CA LYS A 81 -14.00 34.47 3.96
C LYS A 81 -13.67 35.51 5.01
N LEU A 82 -12.78 35.17 5.93
CA LEU A 82 -12.23 36.10 6.92
C LEU A 82 -10.97 36.75 6.34
N GLU A 83 -10.80 38.04 6.59
CA GLU A 83 -9.53 38.76 6.43
C GLU A 83 -8.66 38.61 7.68
N ASP A 84 -7.36 38.96 7.61
CA ASP A 84 -6.36 38.75 8.68
C ASP A 84 -6.67 39.47 10.03
N HIS A 85 -7.74 40.26 10.08
CA HIS A 85 -8.17 41.05 11.24
C HIS A 85 -9.62 40.77 11.67
N ASP A 86 -10.32 39.85 11.01
CA ASP A 86 -11.69 39.48 11.39
C ASP A 86 -11.70 38.51 12.58
N ASP A 87 -12.64 38.72 13.51
CA ASP A 87 -12.85 37.82 14.64
C ASP A 87 -13.40 36.46 14.18
N VAL A 88 -12.73 35.36 14.58
CA VAL A 88 -13.22 34.00 14.35
C VAL A 88 -14.34 33.68 15.34
N THR A 89 -15.59 33.84 14.90
CA THR A 89 -16.77 33.52 15.73
C THR A 89 -17.20 32.05 15.59
N GLU A 90 -17.92 31.56 16.60
CA GLU A 90 -18.52 30.22 16.60
C GLU A 90 -19.44 29.99 15.39
N GLU A 91 -20.23 31.00 15.01
CA GLU A 91 -21.10 30.95 13.82
C GLU A 91 -20.29 30.76 12.53
N VAL A 92 -19.17 31.48 12.36
CA VAL A 92 -18.31 31.35 11.18
C VAL A 92 -17.69 29.95 11.11
N VAL A 93 -17.22 29.42 12.24
CA VAL A 93 -16.66 28.06 12.32
C VAL A 93 -17.75 27.04 11.98
N LEU A 94 -18.93 27.13 12.60
CA LEU A 94 -20.02 26.18 12.42
C LEU A 94 -20.58 26.19 10.99
N THR A 95 -20.72 27.37 10.36
CA THR A 95 -21.08 27.49 8.94
C THR A 95 -20.01 26.88 8.03
N SER A 96 -18.73 27.09 8.34
CA SER A 96 -17.62 26.52 7.58
C SER A 96 -17.56 24.99 7.70
N VAL A 97 -17.78 24.47 8.91
CA VAL A 97 -17.86 23.03 9.20
C VAL A 97 -19.06 22.40 8.49
N ARG A 98 -20.27 22.97 8.58
CA ARG A 98 -21.43 22.48 7.80
C ARG A 98 -21.15 22.47 6.30
N ARG A 99 -20.54 23.53 5.75
CA ARG A 99 -20.14 23.56 4.32
C ARG A 99 -19.14 22.46 3.98
N ALA A 100 -18.18 22.18 4.85
CA ALA A 100 -17.20 21.11 4.68
C ALA A 100 -17.87 19.72 4.73
N ILE A 101 -18.68 19.44 5.75
CA ILE A 101 -19.38 18.14 5.90
C ILE A 101 -20.35 17.92 4.74
N SER A 102 -21.20 18.92 4.39
CA SER A 102 -22.11 18.78 3.24
C SER A 102 -21.37 18.51 1.93
N CYS A 103 -20.21 19.15 1.72
CA CYS A 103 -19.36 18.91 0.54
C CYS A 103 -18.68 17.53 0.58
N TYR A 104 -18.29 17.04 1.76
CA TYR A 104 -17.67 15.73 1.91
C TYR A 104 -18.70 14.57 1.87
N SER A 105 -19.93 14.82 2.32
CA SER A 105 -21.05 13.87 2.24
C SER A 105 -21.42 13.50 0.80
N THR A 106 -21.25 14.38 -0.18
CA THR A 106 -21.49 14.03 -1.60
C THR A 106 -20.40 13.12 -2.17
N LEU A 107 -19.27 12.95 -1.48
CA LEU A 107 -18.22 12.00 -1.84
C LEU A 107 -18.47 10.59 -1.27
N GLN A 108 -19.54 10.39 -0.48
CA GLN A 108 -19.90 9.07 0.03
C GLN A 108 -20.50 8.20 -1.08
N ALA A 109 -20.06 6.94 -1.17
CA ALA A 109 -20.66 5.96 -2.06
C ALA A 109 -21.97 5.39 -1.49
N HIS A 110 -22.75 4.75 -2.37
CA HIS A 110 -24.10 4.25 -2.04
C HIS A 110 -24.12 3.10 -1.02
N ASP A 111 -23.01 2.36 -0.89
CA ASP A 111 -22.81 1.31 0.13
C ASP A 111 -22.23 1.87 1.45
N GLY A 112 -22.04 3.18 1.54
CA GLY A 112 -21.77 3.91 2.78
C GLY A 112 -20.32 4.28 3.07
N HIS A 113 -19.34 3.79 2.29
CA HIS A 113 -17.94 4.17 2.46
C HIS A 113 -17.55 5.40 1.63
N TRP A 114 -16.35 5.94 1.89
CA TRP A 114 -15.70 6.94 1.05
C TRP A 114 -14.61 6.28 0.19
N PRO A 115 -14.79 6.18 -1.14
CA PRO A 115 -13.75 5.72 -2.06
C PRO A 115 -12.73 6.83 -2.35
N GLY A 116 -11.51 6.48 -2.79
CA GLY A 116 -10.46 7.46 -3.07
C GLY A 116 -9.10 6.90 -3.53
N ASP A 117 -8.23 7.81 -3.99
CA ASP A 117 -6.83 7.53 -4.35
C ASP A 117 -6.01 7.13 -3.11
N PHE A 118 -5.38 5.96 -3.19
CA PHE A 118 -4.43 5.45 -2.19
C PHE A 118 -3.11 5.02 -2.88
N GLY A 119 -2.78 5.65 -4.01
CA GLY A 119 -1.54 5.44 -4.76
C GLY A 119 -0.36 6.24 -4.20
N GLY A 120 0.56 6.62 -5.08
CA GLY A 120 1.78 7.39 -4.75
C GLY A 120 3.11 6.61 -4.81
N PRO A 121 3.21 5.34 -4.37
CA PRO A 121 4.40 4.52 -4.55
C PRO A 121 4.58 4.08 -6.00
N MET A 122 5.78 4.25 -6.56
CA MET A 122 6.03 4.07 -8.01
C MET A 122 6.40 2.65 -8.42
N PHE A 123 6.76 1.79 -7.46
CA PHE A 123 7.26 0.44 -7.69
C PHE A 123 6.19 -0.66 -7.61
N LEU A 124 4.92 -0.29 -7.42
CA LEU A 124 3.77 -1.19 -7.43
C LEU A 124 3.45 -1.70 -8.84
N MET A 125 3.14 -0.74 -9.71
CA MET A 125 2.73 -0.97 -11.09
C MET A 125 3.77 -1.77 -11.90
N PRO A 126 5.10 -1.55 -11.76
CA PRO A 126 6.10 -2.39 -12.40
C PRO A 126 6.05 -3.87 -12.05
N GLY A 127 5.83 -4.22 -10.78
CA GLY A 127 5.70 -5.62 -10.37
C GLY A 127 4.52 -6.30 -11.07
N LEU A 128 3.37 -5.62 -11.11
CA LEU A 128 2.17 -6.10 -11.80
C LEU A 128 2.42 -6.29 -13.30
N ILE A 129 2.99 -5.30 -13.99
CA ILE A 129 3.26 -5.36 -15.43
C ILE A 129 4.25 -6.48 -15.75
N ILE A 130 5.30 -6.68 -14.94
CA ILE A 130 6.26 -7.77 -15.13
C ILE A 130 5.57 -9.12 -15.00
N VAL A 131 4.76 -9.35 -13.95
CA VAL A 131 4.04 -10.64 -13.78
C VAL A 131 3.04 -10.87 -14.91
N LEU A 132 2.23 -9.88 -15.28
CA LEU A 132 1.26 -10.04 -16.36
C LEU A 132 1.92 -10.27 -17.72
N SER A 133 3.10 -9.67 -17.94
CA SER A 133 3.91 -9.90 -19.14
C SER A 133 4.50 -11.32 -19.18
N VAL A 134 5.04 -11.80 -18.04
CA VAL A 134 5.69 -13.11 -17.92
C VAL A 134 4.69 -14.27 -17.95
N THR A 135 3.51 -14.09 -17.37
CA THR A 135 2.40 -15.06 -17.40
C THR A 135 1.61 -15.05 -18.73
N GLY A 136 1.88 -14.08 -19.61
CA GLY A 136 1.13 -13.86 -20.86
C GLY A 136 -0.25 -13.21 -20.69
N ALA A 137 -0.66 -12.90 -19.46
CA ALA A 137 -1.98 -12.35 -19.15
C ALA A 137 -2.14 -10.83 -19.41
N LEU A 138 -1.08 -10.12 -19.79
CA LEU A 138 -1.07 -8.64 -19.95
C LEU A 138 -2.24 -8.10 -20.76
N ASN A 139 -2.44 -8.58 -21.98
CA ASN A 139 -3.52 -8.10 -22.86
C ASN A 139 -4.90 -8.68 -22.51
N THR A 140 -4.96 -9.71 -21.65
CA THR A 140 -6.21 -10.30 -21.15
C THR A 140 -6.75 -9.53 -19.94
N VAL A 141 -5.86 -9.00 -19.09
CA VAL A 141 -6.21 -8.24 -17.88
C VAL A 141 -6.19 -6.73 -18.12
N LEU A 142 -5.22 -6.20 -18.86
CA LEU A 142 -5.11 -4.77 -19.13
C LEU A 142 -5.51 -4.48 -20.57
N SER A 143 -6.72 -3.97 -20.77
CA SER A 143 -7.19 -3.49 -22.07
C SER A 143 -6.31 -2.35 -22.62
N PRO A 144 -6.37 -2.02 -23.92
CA PRO A 144 -5.62 -0.89 -24.49
C PRO A 144 -5.83 0.43 -23.73
N GLU A 145 -7.00 0.63 -23.14
CA GLU A 145 -7.36 1.78 -22.31
C GLU A 145 -6.66 1.73 -20.95
N HIS A 146 -6.66 0.59 -20.27
CA HIS A 146 -5.89 0.40 -19.03
C HIS A 146 -4.42 0.74 -19.29
N GLN A 147 -3.83 0.16 -20.33
CA GLN A 147 -2.43 0.42 -20.69
C GLN A 147 -2.19 1.90 -21.01
N ARG A 148 -3.10 2.57 -21.74
CA ARG A 148 -3.03 4.01 -22.03
C ARG A 148 -3.05 4.87 -20.76
N GLU A 149 -3.93 4.57 -19.80
CA GLU A 149 -4.00 5.30 -18.54
C GLU A 149 -2.79 5.04 -17.64
N ILE A 150 -2.25 3.82 -17.64
CA ILE A 150 -1.04 3.47 -16.90
C ILE A 150 0.17 4.22 -17.48
N ARG A 151 0.32 4.25 -18.81
CA ARG A 151 1.39 5.04 -19.46
C ARG A 151 1.25 6.54 -19.18
N ARG A 152 0.01 7.08 -19.13
CA ARG A 152 -0.24 8.46 -18.69
C ARG A 152 0.28 8.71 -17.28
N TYR A 153 -0.03 7.84 -16.31
CA TYR A 153 0.45 7.96 -14.93
C TYR A 153 1.97 7.92 -14.84
N LEU A 154 2.61 6.94 -15.50
CA LEU A 154 4.06 6.82 -15.49
C LEU A 154 4.73 8.06 -16.11
N TYR A 155 4.28 8.55 -17.27
CA TYR A 155 4.85 9.76 -17.87
C TYR A 155 4.58 11.04 -17.05
N ASN A 156 3.40 11.17 -16.45
CA ASN A 156 3.08 12.33 -15.61
C ASN A 156 4.01 12.45 -14.40
N HIS A 157 4.41 11.31 -13.82
CA HIS A 157 5.31 11.27 -12.65
C HIS A 157 6.79 11.18 -12.96
N GLN A 158 7.20 11.29 -14.23
CA GLN A 158 8.62 11.41 -14.57
C GLN A 158 9.18 12.74 -14.04
N ASN A 159 10.33 12.69 -13.35
CA ASN A 159 11.01 13.86 -12.84
C ASN A 159 11.71 14.66 -13.95
N LYS A 160 12.10 15.91 -13.65
CA LYS A 160 12.74 16.82 -14.62
C LYS A 160 14.10 16.34 -15.12
N ASP A 161 14.73 15.41 -14.40
CA ASP A 161 15.99 14.76 -14.77
C ASP A 161 15.80 13.50 -15.66
N GLY A 162 14.56 13.12 -15.96
CA GLY A 162 14.21 11.93 -16.75
C GLY A 162 14.01 10.65 -15.92
N GLY A 163 14.30 10.67 -14.62
CA GLY A 163 14.13 9.51 -13.76
C GLY A 163 12.77 9.43 -13.05
N TRP A 164 12.61 8.42 -12.19
CA TRP A 164 11.49 8.25 -11.27
C TRP A 164 11.98 7.87 -9.88
N GLY A 165 11.31 8.39 -8.86
CA GLY A 165 11.61 8.07 -7.46
C GLY A 165 10.92 6.82 -6.94
N LEU A 166 11.13 6.55 -5.64
CA LEU A 166 10.43 5.50 -4.90
C LEU A 166 8.91 5.78 -4.79
N HIS A 167 8.53 7.05 -4.77
CA HIS A 167 7.16 7.57 -4.75
C HIS A 167 7.07 8.86 -5.58
N ILE A 168 5.86 9.34 -5.86
CA ILE A 168 5.54 10.51 -6.71
C ILE A 168 6.20 11.84 -6.27
N GLU A 169 6.51 12.00 -4.98
CA GLU A 169 7.27 13.14 -4.44
C GLU A 169 8.79 12.90 -4.36
N GLY A 170 9.25 11.68 -4.65
CA GLY A 170 10.64 11.27 -4.47
C GLY A 170 11.56 11.80 -5.57
N HIS A 171 12.80 12.09 -5.20
CA HIS A 171 13.90 12.25 -6.17
C HIS A 171 14.13 10.94 -6.92
N SER A 172 14.71 11.03 -8.11
CA SER A 172 14.92 9.88 -8.98
C SER A 172 15.89 8.85 -8.39
N THR A 173 15.55 7.57 -8.52
CA THR A 173 16.33 6.43 -8.01
C THR A 173 16.54 5.38 -9.09
N MET A 174 17.55 4.52 -8.96
CA MET A 174 17.74 3.38 -9.88
C MET A 174 16.58 2.40 -9.77
N PHE A 175 16.03 2.20 -8.57
CA PHE A 175 14.86 1.34 -8.38
C PHE A 175 13.62 1.84 -9.12
N GLY A 176 13.26 3.11 -8.94
CA GLY A 176 12.11 3.72 -9.61
C GLY A 176 12.35 3.81 -11.13
N SER A 177 13.46 4.41 -11.53
CA SER A 177 13.74 4.68 -12.95
C SER A 177 13.85 3.42 -13.80
N ALA A 178 14.61 2.41 -13.36
CA ALA A 178 14.79 1.19 -14.15
C ALA A 178 13.51 0.36 -14.23
N LEU A 179 12.75 0.22 -13.13
CA LEU A 179 11.50 -0.53 -13.15
C LEU A 179 10.39 0.18 -13.95
N THR A 180 10.30 1.51 -13.86
CA THR A 180 9.33 2.27 -14.68
C THR A 180 9.70 2.28 -16.16
N TYR A 181 10.99 2.42 -16.52
CA TYR A 181 11.45 2.26 -17.90
C TYR A 181 11.10 0.87 -18.45
N VAL A 182 11.43 -0.20 -17.72
CA VAL A 182 11.07 -1.58 -18.09
C VAL A 182 9.55 -1.73 -18.28
N SER A 183 8.75 -1.12 -17.40
CA SER A 183 7.29 -1.15 -17.48
C SER A 183 6.76 -0.50 -18.76
N LEU A 184 7.28 0.68 -19.13
CA LEU A 184 6.91 1.36 -20.36
C LEU A 184 7.29 0.53 -21.61
N ARG A 185 8.47 -0.09 -21.62
CA ARG A 185 8.91 -1.00 -22.70
C ARG A 185 8.03 -2.25 -22.81
N LEU A 186 7.55 -2.80 -21.68
CA LEU A 186 6.61 -3.92 -21.67
C LEU A 186 5.18 -3.52 -22.08
N LEU A 187 4.77 -2.26 -21.82
CA LEU A 187 3.52 -1.66 -22.30
C LEU A 187 3.61 -1.16 -23.76
N GLY A 188 4.67 -1.50 -24.49
CA GLY A 188 4.81 -1.29 -25.93
C GLY A 188 5.52 0.00 -26.36
N GLU A 189 5.94 0.87 -25.44
CA GLU A 189 6.71 2.07 -25.79
C GLU A 189 8.10 1.67 -26.30
N GLY A 190 8.55 2.32 -27.38
CA GLY A 190 9.89 2.21 -27.93
C GLY A 190 10.99 2.79 -27.02
N PRO A 191 12.26 2.54 -27.34
CA PRO A 191 13.39 3.12 -26.60
C PRO A 191 13.47 4.65 -26.72
N ASP A 192 12.90 5.24 -27.77
CA ASP A 192 13.01 6.67 -28.07
C ASP A 192 11.63 7.38 -28.12
N ASP A 193 10.60 6.71 -27.56
CA ASP A 193 9.22 7.19 -27.51
C ASP A 193 8.98 8.19 -26.34
N GLY A 194 7.73 8.62 -26.18
CA GLY A 194 7.31 9.53 -25.10
C GLY A 194 7.85 10.95 -25.25
N ASP A 195 7.96 11.46 -26.49
CA ASP A 195 8.53 12.79 -26.79
C ASP A 195 9.95 12.99 -26.22
N GLY A 196 10.76 11.92 -26.16
CA GLY A 196 12.12 11.91 -25.58
C GLY A 196 12.18 11.51 -24.10
N ALA A 197 11.04 11.25 -23.45
CA ALA A 197 10.97 10.74 -22.08
C ALA A 197 11.73 9.40 -21.92
N MET A 198 11.61 8.48 -22.88
CA MET A 198 12.30 7.18 -22.82
C MET A 198 13.82 7.33 -23.01
N GLN A 199 14.25 8.24 -23.88
CA GLN A 199 15.67 8.52 -24.09
C GLN A 199 16.31 9.12 -22.83
N THR A 200 15.69 10.14 -22.24
CA THR A 200 16.18 10.78 -21.00
C THR A 200 16.19 9.82 -19.82
N ALA A 201 15.18 8.96 -19.68
CA ALA A 201 15.16 7.87 -18.71
C ALA A 201 16.32 6.88 -18.89
N ARG A 202 16.59 6.43 -20.11
CA ARG A 202 17.72 5.52 -20.40
C ARG A 202 19.06 6.19 -20.11
N THR A 203 19.23 7.46 -20.49
CA THR A 203 20.43 8.25 -20.17
C THR A 203 20.63 8.34 -18.65
N TRP A 204 19.59 8.70 -17.89
CA TRP A 204 19.63 8.75 -16.44
C TRP A 204 20.05 7.41 -15.83
N ILE A 205 19.47 6.29 -16.29
CA ILE A 205 19.82 4.94 -15.83
C ILE A 205 21.31 4.64 -16.09
N LEU A 206 21.82 4.92 -17.28
CA LEU A 206 23.21 4.61 -17.64
C LEU A 206 24.23 5.50 -16.90
N ASP A 207 23.95 6.80 -16.78
CA ASP A 207 24.81 7.77 -16.09
C ASP A 207 24.95 7.49 -14.58
N HIS A 208 23.96 6.84 -13.97
CA HIS A 208 23.96 6.43 -12.57
C HIS A 208 24.43 4.97 -12.35
N GLY A 209 25.12 4.38 -13.33
CA GLY A 209 25.79 3.07 -13.24
C GLY A 209 25.02 1.90 -13.86
N GLY A 210 23.83 2.13 -14.41
CA GLY A 210 22.98 1.10 -14.99
C GLY A 210 22.33 0.16 -13.98
N ALA A 211 21.54 -0.78 -14.49
CA ALA A 211 20.73 -1.67 -13.66
C ALA A 211 21.53 -2.70 -12.83
N THR A 212 22.87 -2.77 -12.91
CA THR A 212 23.66 -3.58 -11.94
C THR A 212 23.58 -2.99 -10.53
N ALA A 213 23.49 -1.67 -10.43
CA ALA A 213 23.36 -0.91 -9.19
C ALA A 213 21.92 -0.83 -8.64
N ILE A 214 20.96 -1.56 -9.24
CA ILE A 214 19.58 -1.58 -8.75
C ILE A 214 19.47 -2.32 -7.40
N THR A 215 18.47 -1.94 -6.61
CA THR A 215 18.19 -2.50 -5.27
C THR A 215 17.82 -3.98 -5.33
N SER A 216 17.87 -4.69 -4.20
CA SER A 216 17.59 -6.13 -4.16
C SER A 216 16.19 -6.54 -4.64
N TRP A 217 15.16 -5.72 -4.45
CA TRP A 217 13.85 -5.97 -5.09
C TRP A 217 13.86 -5.68 -6.58
N GLY A 218 14.60 -4.67 -7.03
CA GLY A 218 14.82 -4.44 -8.46
C GLY A 218 15.52 -5.64 -9.11
N LYS A 219 16.61 -6.13 -8.50
CA LYS A 219 17.36 -7.32 -8.95
C LYS A 219 16.45 -8.54 -9.07
N PHE A 220 15.60 -8.78 -8.06
CA PHE A 220 14.60 -9.84 -8.10
C PHE A 220 13.63 -9.69 -9.28
N TRP A 221 13.00 -8.51 -9.45
CA TRP A 221 12.03 -8.27 -10.53
C TRP A 221 12.65 -8.38 -11.92
N LEU A 222 13.85 -7.83 -12.10
CA LEU A 222 14.59 -7.95 -13.36
C LEU A 222 15.05 -9.40 -13.62
N SER A 223 15.27 -10.21 -12.58
CA SER A 223 15.61 -11.64 -12.71
C SER A 223 14.40 -12.49 -13.10
N VAL A 224 13.24 -12.22 -12.49
CA VAL A 224 11.94 -12.81 -12.89
C VAL A 224 11.62 -12.50 -14.36
N LEU A 225 11.86 -11.27 -14.81
CA LEU A 225 11.70 -10.88 -16.21
C LEU A 225 12.76 -11.49 -17.16
N GLY A 226 13.90 -11.92 -16.62
CA GLY A 226 15.02 -12.42 -17.42
C GLY A 226 15.90 -11.34 -18.04
N VAL A 227 15.94 -10.12 -17.47
CA VAL A 227 16.90 -9.06 -17.86
C VAL A 227 18.01 -8.85 -16.82
N PHE A 228 18.14 -9.73 -15.83
CA PHE A 228 19.19 -9.75 -14.80
C PHE A 228 19.43 -11.22 -14.39
N GLU A 229 20.66 -11.63 -14.06
CA GLU A 229 20.92 -13.02 -13.68
C GLU A 229 20.69 -13.30 -12.19
N TRP A 230 20.03 -14.41 -11.85
CA TRP A 230 19.82 -14.85 -10.46
C TRP A 230 21.11 -14.95 -9.63
N TYR A 231 22.26 -15.19 -10.28
CA TYR A 231 23.57 -15.22 -9.62
C TYR A 231 23.96 -13.87 -8.99
N GLY A 232 23.45 -12.75 -9.52
CA GLY A 232 23.61 -11.42 -8.97
C GLY A 232 22.57 -11.02 -7.93
N ASN A 233 21.79 -11.96 -7.39
CA ASN A 233 20.91 -11.71 -6.25
C ASN A 233 21.56 -12.22 -4.96
N ASN A 234 21.29 -11.54 -3.84
CA ASN A 234 21.55 -12.12 -2.52
C ASN A 234 20.53 -13.26 -2.26
N PRO A 235 20.94 -14.39 -1.65
CA PRO A 235 20.07 -15.53 -1.45
C PRO A 235 18.75 -15.22 -0.73
N LEU A 236 17.66 -15.82 -1.20
CA LEU A 236 16.35 -15.79 -0.54
C LEU A 236 15.91 -17.23 -0.23
N PRO A 237 16.61 -17.95 0.68
CA PRO A 237 16.45 -19.38 0.86
C PRO A 237 15.06 -19.76 1.42
N PRO A 238 14.25 -20.58 0.73
CA PRO A 238 12.96 -21.04 1.26
C PRO A 238 13.13 -21.94 2.51
N GLU A 239 14.30 -22.51 2.76
CA GLU A 239 14.59 -23.34 3.95
C GLU A 239 14.37 -22.61 5.28
N MET A 240 14.36 -21.28 5.28
CA MET A 240 14.03 -20.48 6.47
C MET A 240 12.65 -20.85 7.03
N TRP A 241 11.73 -21.32 6.19
CA TRP A 241 10.37 -21.79 6.57
C TRP A 241 10.33 -23.23 7.11
N LEU A 242 11.46 -23.96 7.10
CA LEU A 242 11.60 -25.28 7.74
C LEU A 242 12.25 -25.21 9.13
N LEU A 243 12.67 -24.01 9.56
CA LEU A 243 13.32 -23.81 10.84
C LEU A 243 12.34 -24.05 12.01
N PRO A 244 12.81 -24.52 13.18
CA PRO A 244 11.99 -24.52 14.39
C PRO A 244 11.60 -23.09 14.82
N TYR A 245 10.32 -22.86 15.15
CA TYR A 245 9.79 -21.55 15.54
C TYR A 245 10.49 -20.89 16.74
N PHE A 246 11.19 -21.65 17.59
CA PHE A 246 11.97 -21.08 18.69
C PHE A 246 13.20 -20.28 18.23
N LEU A 247 13.68 -20.50 16.99
CA LEU A 247 14.83 -19.77 16.45
C LEU A 247 14.45 -18.29 16.17
N PRO A 248 15.27 -17.31 16.59
CA PRO A 248 14.97 -15.89 16.40
C PRO A 248 14.71 -15.48 14.94
N VAL A 249 15.32 -16.19 13.99
CA VAL A 249 15.30 -15.86 12.55
C VAL A 249 14.12 -16.49 11.79
N HIS A 250 13.20 -17.17 12.48
CA HIS A 250 12.06 -17.83 11.86
C HIS A 250 11.12 -16.82 11.16
N PRO A 251 10.72 -17.03 9.89
CA PRO A 251 9.86 -16.10 9.15
C PRO A 251 8.54 -15.75 9.86
N GLY A 252 7.91 -16.71 10.53
CA GLY A 252 6.70 -16.50 11.34
C GLY A 252 6.82 -15.52 12.52
N ARG A 253 8.04 -15.17 12.93
CA ARG A 253 8.30 -14.12 13.94
C ARG A 253 8.46 -12.73 13.33
N MET A 254 8.71 -12.65 12.03
CA MET A 254 8.84 -11.37 11.33
C MET A 254 7.45 -10.76 11.17
N TRP A 255 7.43 -9.43 11.18
CA TRP A 255 6.25 -8.64 10.88
C TRP A 255 5.55 -9.11 9.59
N CYS A 256 4.22 -9.23 9.64
CA CYS A 256 3.37 -9.87 8.63
C CYS A 256 3.77 -9.52 7.20
N HIS A 257 3.84 -8.23 6.89
CA HIS A 257 4.17 -7.75 5.56
C HIS A 257 5.54 -8.25 5.06
N CYS A 258 6.58 -8.21 5.89
CA CYS A 258 7.88 -8.74 5.50
C CYS A 258 7.82 -10.22 5.13
N ARG A 259 7.24 -11.06 6.00
CA ARG A 259 7.16 -12.49 5.72
C ARG A 259 6.27 -12.79 4.52
N MET A 260 5.19 -12.03 4.32
CA MET A 260 4.27 -12.24 3.18
C MET A 260 4.83 -11.76 1.84
N VAL A 261 5.89 -10.93 1.78
CA VAL A 261 6.69 -10.78 0.55
C VAL A 261 7.72 -11.87 0.40
N TYR A 262 8.48 -12.15 1.47
CA TYR A 262 9.63 -13.03 1.35
C TYR A 262 9.22 -14.50 1.24
N LEU A 263 7.98 -14.84 1.58
CA LEU A 263 7.34 -16.11 1.28
C LEU A 263 7.36 -16.41 -0.24
N PRO A 264 6.57 -15.74 -1.12
CA PRO A 264 6.61 -16.01 -2.55
C PRO A 264 7.93 -15.61 -3.22
N MET A 265 8.64 -14.57 -2.74
CA MET A 265 9.99 -14.31 -3.28
C MET A 265 10.95 -15.49 -3.05
N SER A 266 10.89 -16.16 -1.89
CA SER A 266 11.72 -17.35 -1.62
C SER A 266 11.31 -18.57 -2.45
N TYR A 267 10.01 -18.70 -2.77
CA TYR A 267 9.53 -19.71 -3.72
C TYR A 267 10.13 -19.48 -5.11
N ILE A 268 9.94 -18.28 -5.66
CA ILE A 268 10.38 -17.88 -7.00
C ILE A 268 11.91 -17.96 -7.12
N TYR A 269 12.63 -17.50 -6.09
CA TYR A 269 14.09 -17.62 -6.00
C TYR A 269 14.54 -19.09 -5.94
N GLY A 270 13.93 -19.91 -5.07
CA GLY A 270 14.26 -21.32 -4.91
C GLY A 270 13.98 -22.16 -6.17
N LYS A 271 12.96 -21.78 -6.95
CA LYS A 271 12.68 -22.33 -8.30
C LYS A 271 13.61 -21.78 -9.39
N ARG A 272 14.36 -20.70 -9.13
CA ARG A 272 15.17 -19.94 -10.11
C ARG A 272 14.37 -19.56 -11.36
N PHE A 273 13.10 -19.22 -11.15
CA PHE A 273 12.18 -18.97 -12.26
C PHE A 273 12.60 -17.74 -13.09
N VAL A 274 12.53 -17.86 -14.40
CA VAL A 274 12.78 -16.79 -15.37
C VAL A 274 11.67 -16.85 -16.43
N GLY A 275 11.09 -15.69 -16.73
CA GLY A 275 10.03 -15.57 -17.74
C GLY A 275 10.51 -15.75 -19.19
N PRO A 276 9.57 -15.76 -20.15
CA PRO A 276 9.91 -15.91 -21.57
C PRO A 276 10.86 -14.82 -22.08
N ILE A 277 11.96 -15.23 -22.74
CA ILE A 277 12.94 -14.30 -23.32
C ILE A 277 12.41 -13.74 -24.65
N THR A 278 11.60 -12.69 -24.57
CA THR A 278 11.01 -12.00 -25.73
C THR A 278 12.00 -11.07 -26.44
N PRO A 279 11.68 -10.57 -27.66
CA PRO A 279 12.46 -9.51 -28.31
C PRO A 279 12.62 -8.26 -27.43
N THR A 280 11.60 -7.88 -26.65
CA THR A 280 11.67 -6.76 -25.70
C THR A 280 12.67 -7.05 -24.57
N VAL A 281 12.68 -8.26 -24.00
CA VAL A 281 13.67 -8.70 -23.00
C VAL A 281 15.09 -8.64 -23.57
N LEU A 282 15.30 -9.11 -24.81
CA LEU A 282 16.60 -9.04 -25.49
C LEU A 282 17.03 -7.59 -25.81
N SER A 283 16.09 -6.67 -26.00
CA SER A 283 16.35 -5.24 -26.19
C SER A 283 16.72 -4.57 -24.86
N LEU A 284 15.95 -4.83 -23.80
CA LEU A 284 16.22 -4.34 -22.43
C LEU A 284 17.62 -4.75 -21.92
N ARG A 285 18.08 -5.96 -22.22
CA ARG A 285 19.46 -6.42 -21.93
C ARG A 285 20.57 -5.58 -22.60
N LYS A 286 20.25 -4.78 -23.62
CA LYS A 286 21.17 -3.83 -24.28
C LYS A 286 20.95 -2.37 -23.82
N GLU A 287 19.75 -2.05 -23.33
CA GLU A 287 19.34 -0.70 -22.97
C GLU A 287 19.68 -0.33 -21.52
N LEU A 288 19.68 -1.30 -20.60
CA LEU A 288 19.78 -1.06 -19.15
C LEU A 288 21.20 -1.06 -18.57
N TYR A 289 22.22 -1.38 -19.38
CA TYR A 289 23.57 -1.71 -18.89
C TYR A 289 24.67 -0.96 -19.65
N ALA A 290 25.66 -0.45 -18.92
CA ALA A 290 26.80 0.28 -19.47
C ALA A 290 27.82 -0.61 -20.21
N CYS A 291 27.73 -1.94 -20.07
CA CYS A 291 28.55 -2.92 -20.78
C CYS A 291 27.67 -4.05 -21.38
N PRO A 292 28.18 -4.82 -22.36
CA PRO A 292 27.42 -5.94 -22.94
C PRO A 292 26.98 -6.94 -21.87
N TYR A 293 25.71 -7.37 -21.92
CA TYR A 293 25.08 -8.23 -20.91
C TYR A 293 25.90 -9.46 -20.50
N GLN A 294 26.59 -10.09 -21.47
CA GLN A 294 27.41 -11.29 -21.26
C GLN A 294 28.74 -11.01 -20.53
N GLN A 295 29.13 -9.74 -20.39
CA GLN A 295 30.37 -9.30 -19.73
C GLN A 295 30.14 -8.78 -18.30
N ILE A 296 28.89 -8.76 -17.83
CA ILE A 296 28.55 -8.31 -16.48
C ILE A 296 29.07 -9.30 -15.44
N ASP A 297 29.88 -8.83 -14.49
CA ASP A 297 30.21 -9.60 -13.28
C ASP A 297 29.01 -9.56 -12.31
N TRP A 298 28.14 -10.55 -12.44
CA TRP A 298 26.97 -10.71 -11.59
C TRP A 298 27.33 -10.93 -10.11
N ASN A 299 28.48 -11.55 -9.79
CA ASN A 299 28.89 -11.72 -8.38
C ASN A 299 29.26 -10.38 -7.75
N ARG A 300 29.88 -9.47 -8.50
CA ARG A 300 30.10 -8.08 -8.09
C ARG A 300 28.78 -7.32 -8.01
N ALA A 301 27.95 -7.36 -9.06
CA ALA A 301 26.65 -6.68 -9.13
C ALA A 301 25.74 -7.00 -7.94
N ARG A 302 25.84 -8.21 -7.35
CA ARG A 302 25.10 -8.63 -6.15
C ARG A 302 25.11 -7.59 -5.03
N ASN A 303 26.27 -7.01 -4.74
CA ASN A 303 26.46 -6.04 -3.66
C ASN A 303 26.51 -4.58 -4.15
N GLU A 304 26.39 -4.33 -5.44
CA GLU A 304 26.28 -2.96 -5.97
C GLU A 304 24.90 -2.37 -5.65
N CYS A 305 24.87 -1.09 -5.28
CA CYS A 305 23.66 -0.32 -5.08
C CYS A 305 23.95 1.15 -5.41
N ALA A 306 23.04 1.83 -6.11
CA ALA A 306 23.18 3.24 -6.45
C ALA A 306 23.17 4.11 -5.18
N LYS A 307 23.87 5.25 -5.21
CA LYS A 307 23.99 6.15 -4.05
C LYS A 307 22.66 6.87 -3.72
N GLU A 308 21.83 7.12 -4.74
CA GLU A 308 20.48 7.69 -4.67
C GLU A 308 19.51 6.77 -3.92
N ASP A 309 19.77 5.47 -4.00
CA ASP A 309 19.01 4.38 -3.39
C ASP A 309 19.48 4.09 -1.96
N LEU A 310 20.76 4.27 -1.64
CA LEU A 310 21.36 3.81 -0.38
C LEU A 310 20.97 4.67 0.86
N TYR A 311 19.84 4.37 1.51
CA TYR A 311 19.49 4.99 2.80
C TYR A 311 20.37 4.49 3.98
N TYR A 312 20.86 3.25 3.95
CA TYR A 312 21.79 2.70 4.96
C TYR A 312 22.89 1.85 4.33
N PRO A 313 24.18 2.09 4.67
CA PRO A 313 25.28 1.24 4.21
C PRO A 313 25.24 -0.15 4.86
N HIS A 314 25.83 -1.12 4.16
CA HIS A 314 26.01 -2.48 4.66
C HIS A 314 26.98 -2.49 5.86
N PRO A 315 26.62 -3.09 7.02
CA PRO A 315 27.60 -3.42 8.04
C PRO A 315 28.41 -4.65 7.60
N LEU A 316 29.73 -4.68 7.84
CA LEU A 316 30.61 -5.77 7.36
C LEU A 316 30.12 -7.21 7.69
N ILE A 317 29.45 -7.39 8.83
CA ILE A 317 28.86 -8.68 9.23
C ILE A 317 27.79 -9.19 8.24
N GLN A 318 27.04 -8.28 7.61
CA GLN A 318 26.07 -8.59 6.56
C GLN A 318 26.77 -9.22 5.36
N ASP A 319 27.86 -8.62 4.87
CA ASP A 319 28.55 -9.11 3.68
C ASP A 319 29.22 -10.47 3.93
N ILE A 320 29.68 -10.72 5.16
CA ILE A 320 30.20 -12.04 5.58
C ILE A 320 29.07 -13.10 5.58
N ILE A 321 27.91 -12.78 6.14
CA ILE A 321 26.73 -13.67 6.14
C ILE A 321 26.30 -13.96 4.70
N TRP A 322 26.20 -12.95 3.85
CA TRP A 322 25.81 -13.11 2.45
C TRP A 322 26.83 -13.90 1.63
N ALA A 323 28.12 -13.64 1.82
CA ALA A 323 29.17 -14.42 1.18
C ALA A 323 29.13 -15.90 1.62
N SER A 324 28.85 -16.18 2.90
CA SER A 324 28.73 -17.55 3.42
C SER A 324 27.49 -18.26 2.87
N LEU A 325 26.33 -17.59 2.89
CA LEU A 325 25.08 -18.12 2.32
C LEU A 325 25.25 -18.40 0.83
N HIS A 326 25.84 -17.48 0.07
CA HIS A 326 25.98 -17.62 -1.38
C HIS A 326 27.08 -18.61 -1.79
N LYS A 327 28.26 -18.62 -1.14
CA LYS A 327 29.40 -19.43 -1.57
C LYS A 327 29.45 -20.83 -0.97
N VAL A 328 28.71 -21.08 0.12
CA VAL A 328 28.73 -22.37 0.83
C VAL A 328 27.34 -22.99 0.91
N VAL A 329 26.35 -22.27 1.45
CA VAL A 329 25.03 -22.85 1.72
C VAL A 329 24.25 -23.09 0.43
N GLU A 330 24.19 -22.11 -0.47
CA GLU A 330 23.41 -22.23 -1.69
C GLU A 330 23.91 -23.32 -2.66
N PRO A 331 25.23 -23.51 -2.91
CA PRO A 331 25.73 -24.66 -3.67
C PRO A 331 25.36 -26.01 -3.05
N VAL A 332 25.37 -26.13 -1.72
CA VAL A 332 24.94 -27.35 -1.03
C VAL A 332 23.46 -27.61 -1.21
N LEU A 333 22.61 -26.58 -1.16
CA LEU A 333 21.15 -26.71 -1.32
C LEU A 333 20.71 -26.87 -2.79
N MET A 334 21.56 -26.53 -3.76
CA MET A 334 21.30 -26.72 -5.20
C MET A 334 21.77 -28.09 -5.72
N HIS A 335 22.42 -28.92 -4.89
CA HIS A 335 22.93 -30.24 -5.28
C HIS A 335 22.41 -31.35 -4.34
N SER A 336 22.35 -32.58 -4.83
CA SER A 336 21.92 -33.73 -4.01
C SER A 336 22.95 -34.03 -2.89
N PRO A 337 22.53 -34.29 -1.64
CA PRO A 337 21.14 -34.45 -1.17
C PRO A 337 20.45 -33.15 -0.70
N GLY A 338 21.15 -32.00 -0.65
CA GLY A 338 20.59 -30.73 -0.18
C GLY A 338 19.39 -30.23 -1.00
N SER A 339 19.33 -30.57 -2.28
CA SER A 339 18.17 -30.28 -3.15
C SER A 339 16.86 -30.89 -2.64
N MET A 340 16.89 -31.99 -1.90
CA MET A 340 15.69 -32.57 -1.27
C MET A 340 15.13 -31.67 -0.16
N LEU A 341 16.00 -30.91 0.53
CA LEU A 341 15.58 -29.93 1.53
C LEU A 341 14.96 -28.70 0.86
N ARG A 342 15.53 -28.26 -0.27
CA ARG A 342 15.01 -27.21 -1.15
C ARG A 342 13.62 -27.55 -1.68
N GLU A 343 13.41 -28.77 -2.17
CA GLU A 343 12.10 -29.27 -2.61
C GLU A 343 11.07 -29.28 -1.47
N LYS A 344 11.43 -29.81 -0.29
CA LYS A 344 10.57 -29.79 0.89
C LYS A 344 10.21 -28.37 1.33
N ALA A 345 11.18 -27.45 1.31
CA ALA A 345 10.97 -26.05 1.66
C ALA A 345 10.01 -25.36 0.69
N LEU A 346 10.19 -25.58 -0.61
CA LEU A 346 9.30 -25.05 -1.65
C LEU A 346 7.85 -25.54 -1.48
N HIS A 347 7.65 -26.80 -1.09
CA HIS A 347 6.31 -27.33 -0.82
C HIS A 347 5.64 -26.64 0.40
N ILE A 348 6.36 -26.49 1.52
CA ILE A 348 5.85 -25.80 2.72
C ILE A 348 5.56 -24.32 2.43
N VAL A 349 6.42 -23.65 1.67
CA VAL A 349 6.21 -22.27 1.23
C VAL A 349 4.96 -22.14 0.37
N MET A 350 4.74 -23.05 -0.58
CA MET A 350 3.56 -23.02 -1.45
C MET A 350 2.26 -23.29 -0.69
N GLN A 351 2.27 -24.15 0.33
CA GLN A 351 1.14 -24.34 1.24
C GLN A 351 0.76 -23.04 1.98
N HIS A 352 1.74 -22.25 2.43
CA HIS A 352 1.47 -20.95 3.06
C HIS A 352 0.95 -19.90 2.07
N ILE A 353 1.35 -19.98 0.80
CA ILE A 353 0.84 -19.10 -0.27
C ILE A 353 -0.64 -19.39 -0.54
N HIS A 354 -1.00 -20.66 -0.75
CA HIS A 354 -2.39 -21.07 -0.93
C HIS A 354 -3.25 -20.72 0.29
N TYR A 355 -2.73 -20.92 1.50
CA TYR A 355 -3.44 -20.56 2.72
C TYR A 355 -3.74 -19.06 2.82
N GLU A 356 -2.77 -18.19 2.48
CA GLU A 356 -3.01 -16.74 2.41
C GLU A 356 -4.04 -16.41 1.33
N ASP A 357 -3.92 -16.99 0.14
CA ASP A 357 -4.82 -16.72 -0.98
C ASP A 357 -6.28 -17.05 -0.63
N GLU A 358 -6.53 -18.21 -0.02
CA GLU A 358 -7.86 -18.58 0.49
C GLU A 358 -8.30 -17.66 1.63
N SER A 359 -7.42 -17.43 2.62
CA SER A 359 -7.67 -16.57 3.79
C SER A 359 -7.79 -15.07 3.47
N THR A 360 -7.58 -14.68 2.21
CA THR A 360 -7.71 -13.30 1.72
C THR A 360 -8.57 -13.16 0.46
N ARG A 361 -9.29 -14.22 0.05
CA ARG A 361 -10.10 -14.23 -1.18
C ARG A 361 -9.30 -13.74 -2.40
N TYR A 362 -8.01 -14.09 -2.44
CA TYR A 362 -7.04 -13.74 -3.49
C TYR A 362 -6.70 -12.24 -3.58
N ILE A 363 -7.04 -11.45 -2.56
CA ILE A 363 -6.59 -10.06 -2.40
C ILE A 363 -5.18 -10.01 -1.81
N CYS A 364 -4.87 -10.93 -0.91
CA CYS A 364 -3.71 -10.93 0.00
C CYS A 364 -3.61 -9.62 0.84
N ILE A 365 -2.55 -9.50 1.63
CA ILE A 365 -2.38 -8.36 2.55
C ILE A 365 -2.15 -6.97 1.89
N GLY A 366 -1.98 -6.85 0.56
CA GLY A 366 -1.78 -5.56 -0.17
C GLY A 366 -0.94 -5.66 -1.47
N PRO A 367 -0.39 -4.56 -2.06
CA PRO A 367 0.28 -4.48 -3.38
C PRO A 367 1.83 -4.60 -3.51
N VAL A 368 2.76 -4.03 -2.68
CA VAL A 368 4.25 -4.35 -2.63
C VAL A 368 4.92 -4.29 -1.23
N ASN A 369 5.45 -5.38 -0.63
CA ASN A 369 5.34 -5.52 0.84
C ASN A 369 6.34 -4.83 1.79
N LYS A 370 6.03 -3.58 2.16
CA LYS A 370 6.31 -2.91 3.46
C LYS A 370 5.81 -1.45 3.46
N GLY A 371 4.89 -1.10 4.37
CA GLY A 371 5.21 -0.25 5.53
C GLY A 371 4.85 1.24 5.42
N ALA A 372 4.61 1.90 6.56
CA ALA A 372 4.13 3.28 6.66
C ALA A 372 5.23 4.29 6.99
N PHE A 373 5.18 5.48 6.40
CA PHE A 373 6.10 6.59 6.73
C PHE A 373 5.47 7.56 7.75
N TYR A 374 5.86 7.46 9.01
CA TYR A 374 5.87 8.63 9.89
C TYR A 374 7.18 9.40 9.67
N TYR A 375 7.08 10.66 9.24
CA TYR A 375 8.24 11.53 9.07
C TYR A 375 7.97 12.90 9.72
N GLU A 376 8.41 13.09 10.96
CA GLU A 376 8.68 14.43 11.48
C GLU A 376 9.92 14.98 10.77
N GLN A 377 9.78 16.12 10.09
CA GLN A 377 10.95 16.96 9.78
C GLN A 377 11.42 17.69 11.05
N GLY A 378 11.94 16.90 12.00
CA GLY A 378 12.60 17.40 13.20
C GLY A 378 13.95 18.05 12.84
N SER A 379 13.92 19.33 12.47
CA SER A 379 15.12 20.15 12.46
C SER A 379 15.83 20.08 13.81
N SER A 380 17.16 20.06 13.81
CA SER A 380 17.96 19.67 14.98
C SER A 380 17.79 20.61 16.18
N SER A 381 16.94 20.24 17.14
CA SER A 381 16.97 20.76 18.50
C SER A 381 16.67 19.65 19.51
N ARG A 382 17.41 19.66 20.63
CA ARG A 382 17.33 18.60 21.65
C ARG A 382 16.27 18.94 22.69
N TYR A 383 15.09 18.32 22.60
CA TYR A 383 14.19 18.24 23.75
C TYR A 383 13.68 16.80 23.95
N ARG A 384 14.24 16.12 24.95
CA ARG A 384 13.68 14.87 25.49
C ARG A 384 12.57 15.24 26.47
N THR A 385 11.31 15.01 26.09
CA THR A 385 10.21 14.99 27.06
C THR A 385 9.89 13.55 27.42
N LEU A 386 10.35 13.14 28.61
CA LEU A 386 10.09 11.82 29.19
C LEU A 386 8.66 11.78 29.75
N TYR A 387 7.72 11.14 29.04
CA TYR A 387 6.47 10.72 29.65
C TYR A 387 6.70 9.50 30.54
N ARG A 388 6.91 9.76 31.83
CA ARG A 388 7.01 8.72 32.87
C ARG A 388 5.65 8.57 33.54
N CYS A 389 4.85 7.63 33.06
CA CYS A 389 3.54 7.34 33.67
C CYS A 389 3.75 6.76 35.08
N HIS A 390 3.36 7.51 36.12
CA HIS A 390 3.25 6.99 37.47
C HIS A 390 1.78 6.70 37.79
N THR A 391 1.56 5.48 38.28
CA THR A 391 0.27 4.94 38.72
C THR A 391 -0.44 5.84 39.75
N GLY A 392 -1.68 6.23 39.46
CA GLY A 392 -2.57 6.89 40.41
C GLY A 392 -3.99 6.96 39.85
N ALA A 393 -4.92 6.23 40.44
CA ALA A 393 -6.31 6.22 40.00
C ALA A 393 -7.02 7.53 40.38
N VAL A 394 -7.57 8.24 39.38
CA VAL A 394 -8.54 9.33 39.59
C VAL A 394 -9.62 9.23 38.52
N SER A 395 -10.88 9.31 38.94
CA SER A 395 -12.06 9.37 38.07
C SER A 395 -12.08 10.67 37.26
N VAL A 396 -12.22 10.58 35.94
CA VAL A 396 -12.47 11.77 35.10
C VAL A 396 -13.98 11.98 34.95
N GLN A 397 -14.50 12.85 35.81
CA GLN A 397 -15.83 13.43 35.69
C GLN A 397 -15.75 14.57 34.66
N TYR A 398 -16.65 14.58 33.67
CA TYR A 398 -16.67 15.64 32.66
C TYR A 398 -16.94 17.01 33.31
N GLY A 399 -16.04 17.97 33.09
CA GLY A 399 -16.15 19.33 33.61
C GLY A 399 -15.43 20.32 32.69
N MET A 400 -16.13 21.38 32.31
CA MET A 400 -15.61 22.45 31.45
C MET A 400 -14.40 23.15 32.10
N GLY A 401 -13.35 23.40 31.32
CA GLY A 401 -12.15 24.11 31.77
C GLY A 401 -11.44 24.79 30.61
N SER A 402 -11.33 26.11 30.66
CA SER A 402 -10.75 26.94 29.60
C SER A 402 -9.24 26.76 29.45
N PHE A 403 -8.77 26.56 28.22
CA PHE A 403 -7.35 26.67 27.90
C PHE A 403 -6.96 28.14 27.74
N ARG A 404 -6.02 28.62 28.59
CA ARG A 404 -5.31 29.88 28.34
C ARG A 404 -4.06 29.59 27.51
N CYS A 405 -3.89 30.29 26.40
CA CYS A 405 -2.59 30.36 25.72
C CYS A 405 -1.56 31.05 26.63
N ILE A 406 -0.33 30.54 26.65
CA ILE A 406 0.82 31.23 27.23
C ILE A 406 1.55 31.94 26.08
N GLU A 407 1.79 33.24 26.24
CA GLU A 407 2.40 34.10 25.22
C GLU A 407 3.86 33.71 24.93
N CYS A 408 4.22 33.63 23.65
CA CYS A 408 5.61 33.70 23.19
C CYS A 408 5.89 35.11 22.67
N GLN A 409 6.77 35.86 23.34
CA GLN A 409 7.17 37.21 22.96
C GLN A 409 8.37 37.20 21.98
N ASP A 410 8.10 37.28 20.67
CA ASP A 410 8.98 37.94 19.67
C ASP A 410 8.21 38.18 18.36
N PRO A 411 7.78 39.42 18.04
CA PRO A 411 7.00 39.71 16.83
C PRO A 411 7.79 39.76 15.51
N SER A 412 9.12 39.55 15.51
CA SER A 412 9.99 40.03 14.43
C SER A 412 10.25 39.09 13.24
N ARG A 413 9.64 37.89 13.19
CA ARG A 413 9.95 36.86 12.16
C ARG A 413 8.75 36.08 11.58
N ILE A 414 7.61 36.73 11.35
CA ILE A 414 6.47 36.11 10.66
C ILE A 414 6.64 36.28 9.15
N SER A 415 7.11 35.22 8.48
CA SER A 415 7.10 35.09 7.02
C SER A 415 5.74 34.58 6.57
N THR A 416 5.04 35.34 5.73
CA THR A 416 3.72 35.01 5.20
C THR A 416 3.76 33.83 4.22
N SER A 417 3.52 32.62 4.71
CA SER A 417 3.14 31.47 3.86
C SER A 417 2.18 30.54 4.60
N THR A 418 0.91 30.93 4.68
CA THR A 418 -0.20 30.11 5.18
C THR A 418 -0.56 29.00 4.19
N LYS A 419 0.24 27.92 4.19
CA LYS A 419 -0.17 26.65 3.60
C LYS A 419 -1.03 25.89 4.63
N PRO A 420 -2.27 25.46 4.31
CA PRO A 420 -3.05 24.66 5.22
C PRO A 420 -2.37 23.29 5.42
N VAL A 421 -2.01 22.99 6.67
CA VAL A 421 -1.43 21.69 7.05
C VAL A 421 -2.56 20.67 7.13
N TRP A 422 -2.93 20.12 5.97
CA TRP A 422 -3.68 18.86 5.93
C TRP A 422 -2.79 17.75 6.50
N CYS A 423 -3.28 17.04 7.51
CA CYS A 423 -2.60 15.89 8.09
C CYS A 423 -2.70 14.68 7.15
N GLY A 424 -2.00 14.77 6.00
CA GLY A 424 -2.04 13.74 4.97
C GLY A 424 -1.43 12.44 5.45
N ALA A 425 -2.24 11.37 5.47
CA ALA A 425 -1.79 10.01 5.70
C ALA A 425 -0.78 9.62 4.61
N ARG A 426 0.50 9.47 4.96
CA ARG A 426 1.56 9.19 3.98
C ARG A 426 1.61 7.71 3.61
N CYS A 427 1.67 7.46 2.31
CA CYS A 427 1.42 6.18 1.66
C CYS A 427 2.16 5.00 2.30
N THR A 428 1.47 3.85 2.38
CA THR A 428 2.01 2.60 2.91
C THR A 428 1.80 1.47 1.88
N VAL A 429 2.76 0.56 1.73
CA VAL A 429 2.95 -0.22 0.47
C VAL A 429 3.03 -1.74 0.76
N ARG A 430 2.15 -2.67 0.28
CA ARG A 430 1.92 -3.97 1.02
C ARG A 430 1.70 -5.41 0.38
N PHE A 431 2.44 -5.92 -0.65
CA PHE A 431 2.28 -7.19 -1.46
C PHE A 431 1.64 -8.40 -0.75
N GLY A 432 0.71 -9.02 -1.47
CA GLY A 432 0.73 -10.45 -1.69
C GLY A 432 0.31 -10.88 -3.10
N PRO A 433 -0.71 -10.29 -3.78
CA PRO A 433 -1.42 -10.99 -4.84
C PRO A 433 -0.56 -11.12 -6.09
N VAL A 434 0.24 -10.13 -6.47
CA VAL A 434 1.07 -10.23 -7.68
C VAL A 434 2.15 -11.32 -7.56
N LEU A 435 2.79 -11.46 -6.39
CA LEU A 435 3.81 -12.48 -6.16
C LEU A 435 3.21 -13.86 -5.88
N ASN A 436 2.06 -13.92 -5.20
CA ASN A 436 1.30 -15.15 -5.00
C ASN A 436 0.73 -15.66 -6.33
N MET A 437 0.08 -14.78 -7.12
CA MET A 437 -0.39 -15.06 -8.49
C MET A 437 0.71 -15.64 -9.38
N LEU A 438 1.91 -15.04 -9.35
CA LEU A 438 3.06 -15.60 -10.08
C LEU A 438 3.47 -16.97 -9.52
N SER A 439 3.47 -17.17 -8.20
CA SER A 439 3.84 -18.46 -7.58
C SER A 439 2.84 -19.57 -7.94
N CYS A 440 1.54 -19.28 -7.89
CA CYS A 440 0.46 -20.18 -8.32
C CYS A 440 0.54 -20.49 -9.82
N TRP A 441 0.91 -19.52 -10.67
CA TRP A 441 1.16 -19.76 -12.09
C TRP A 441 2.42 -20.60 -12.34
N ILE A 442 3.49 -20.44 -11.54
CA ILE A 442 4.71 -21.26 -11.63
C ILE A 442 4.44 -22.70 -11.17
N GLU A 443 3.52 -22.91 -10.22
CA GLU A 443 3.09 -24.25 -9.81
C GLU A 443 2.23 -24.92 -10.88
N ASP A 444 1.15 -24.26 -11.32
CA ASP A 444 0.34 -24.68 -12.47
C ASP A 444 -0.31 -23.44 -13.15
N PRO A 445 0.07 -23.11 -14.40
CA PRO A 445 -0.53 -22.03 -15.19
C PRO A 445 -2.05 -22.15 -15.41
N ASN A 446 -2.61 -23.35 -15.26
CA ASN A 446 -4.04 -23.63 -15.46
C ASN A 446 -4.82 -23.72 -14.14
N SER A 447 -4.17 -23.51 -12.98
CA SER A 447 -4.77 -23.68 -11.66
C SER A 447 -6.01 -22.81 -11.44
N GLU A 448 -6.91 -23.26 -10.56
CA GLU A 448 -8.02 -22.43 -10.06
C GLU A 448 -7.48 -21.19 -9.33
N ALA A 449 -6.42 -21.38 -8.54
CA ALA A 449 -5.77 -20.32 -7.77
C ALA A 449 -5.29 -19.15 -8.66
N PHE A 450 -4.62 -19.44 -9.79
CA PHE A 450 -4.22 -18.39 -10.73
C PHE A 450 -5.44 -17.64 -11.31
N LYS A 451 -6.50 -18.35 -11.68
CA LYS A 451 -7.73 -17.75 -12.24
C LYS A 451 -8.47 -16.85 -11.23
N LEU A 452 -8.39 -17.17 -9.93
CA LEU A 452 -8.98 -16.38 -8.85
C LEU A 452 -8.20 -15.09 -8.54
N HIS A 453 -6.89 -15.05 -8.81
CA HIS A 453 -6.08 -13.82 -8.71
C HIS A 453 -6.39 -12.80 -9.82
N LEU A 454 -6.61 -13.25 -11.06
CA LEU A 454 -6.79 -12.36 -12.22
C LEU A 454 -7.86 -11.26 -12.02
N PRO A 455 -9.10 -11.53 -11.56
CA PRO A 455 -10.10 -10.48 -11.36
C PRO A 455 -9.82 -9.60 -10.12
N ARG A 456 -8.92 -10.01 -9.22
CA ARG A 456 -8.48 -9.20 -8.07
C ARG A 456 -7.44 -8.14 -8.44
N VAL A 457 -6.83 -8.22 -9.62
CA VAL A 457 -5.94 -7.16 -10.12
C VAL A 457 -6.65 -5.80 -10.15
N TYR A 458 -7.92 -5.76 -10.59
CA TYR A 458 -8.69 -4.51 -10.67
C TYR A 458 -9.00 -3.88 -9.31
N ASP A 459 -9.05 -4.67 -8.24
CA ASP A 459 -9.29 -4.18 -6.86
C ASP A 459 -8.14 -3.28 -6.37
N TYR A 460 -6.99 -3.34 -7.06
CA TYR A 460 -5.81 -2.50 -6.82
C TYR A 460 -5.63 -1.40 -7.87
N LEU A 461 -6.48 -1.26 -8.88
CA LEU A 461 -6.30 -0.26 -9.94
C LEU A 461 -7.23 0.95 -9.76
N TRP A 462 -6.63 2.13 -9.69
CA TRP A 462 -7.33 3.39 -9.48
C TRP A 462 -7.01 4.41 -10.56
N ILE A 463 -8.00 5.21 -10.95
CA ILE A 463 -7.90 6.21 -12.02
C ILE A 463 -8.23 7.59 -11.46
N ALA A 464 -7.31 8.52 -11.65
CA ALA A 464 -7.53 9.94 -11.46
C ALA A 464 -7.05 10.74 -12.69
N GLU A 465 -7.01 12.07 -12.58
CA GLU A 465 -6.59 12.95 -13.67
C GLU A 465 -5.11 12.79 -14.07
N ASP A 466 -4.27 12.26 -13.19
CA ASP A 466 -2.88 11.93 -13.47
C ASP A 466 -2.72 10.60 -14.22
N GLY A 467 -3.73 9.72 -14.24
CA GLY A 467 -3.75 8.44 -14.97
C GLY A 467 -4.19 7.26 -14.09
N MET A 468 -3.89 6.04 -14.54
CA MET A 468 -4.16 4.81 -13.78
C MET A 468 -2.92 4.37 -13.00
N LYS A 469 -3.09 4.16 -11.70
CA LYS A 469 -2.06 3.70 -10.79
C LYS A 469 -2.51 2.44 -10.05
N MET A 470 -1.55 1.81 -9.38
CA MET A 470 -1.84 0.73 -8.44
C MET A 470 -1.93 1.34 -7.03
N GLN A 471 -2.94 0.96 -6.27
CA GLN A 471 -3.23 1.41 -4.91
C GLN A 471 -2.33 0.71 -3.89
N GLY A 472 -2.04 1.36 -2.75
CA GLY A 472 -1.23 0.91 -1.61
C GLY A 472 -1.81 -0.24 -0.77
N TYR A 473 -3.10 -0.52 -0.96
CA TYR A 473 -3.93 -1.68 -0.57
C TYR A 473 -5.05 -1.80 -1.62
N ASN A 474 -6.08 -2.62 -1.45
CA ASN A 474 -7.31 -2.53 -2.27
C ASN A 474 -8.22 -1.33 -1.89
N GLY A 475 -7.65 -0.29 -1.26
CA GLY A 475 -8.28 0.93 -0.77
C GLY A 475 -7.99 1.22 0.71
N SER A 476 -8.65 2.24 1.26
CA SER A 476 -8.61 2.71 2.66
C SER A 476 -10.01 2.81 3.27
N GLN A 477 -10.97 2.03 2.73
CA GLN A 477 -12.41 2.26 2.84
C GLN A 477 -12.90 2.33 4.29
N LEU A 478 -12.54 1.38 5.16
CA LEU A 478 -12.91 1.48 6.56
C LEU A 478 -12.21 2.64 7.26
N TRP A 479 -10.89 2.78 7.09
CA TRP A 479 -10.10 3.81 7.77
C TRP A 479 -10.69 5.20 7.58
N ASP A 480 -10.99 5.55 6.32
CA ASP A 480 -11.57 6.85 5.97
C ASP A 480 -13.01 6.96 6.48
N THR A 481 -13.80 5.88 6.43
CA THR A 481 -15.19 5.88 6.90
C THR A 481 -15.30 6.01 8.42
N ALA A 482 -14.46 5.32 9.18
CA ALA A 482 -14.43 5.36 10.64
C ALA A 482 -14.03 6.74 11.16
N PHE A 483 -13.00 7.36 10.58
CA PHE A 483 -12.65 8.75 10.92
C PHE A 483 -13.68 9.76 10.45
N THR A 484 -14.33 9.56 9.31
CA THR A 484 -15.41 10.45 8.84
C THR A 484 -16.59 10.45 9.80
N VAL A 485 -17.01 9.28 10.30
CA VAL A 485 -18.05 9.16 11.33
C VAL A 485 -17.65 9.92 12.59
N GLN A 486 -16.43 9.70 13.09
CA GLN A 486 -15.93 10.40 14.29
C GLN A 486 -15.86 11.91 14.10
N ALA A 487 -15.38 12.39 12.95
CA ALA A 487 -15.31 13.80 12.63
C ALA A 487 -16.70 14.44 12.63
N ILE A 488 -17.69 13.85 11.95
CA ILE A 488 -19.07 14.37 11.93
C ILE A 488 -19.67 14.38 13.35
N ILE A 489 -19.52 13.30 14.11
CA ILE A 489 -20.07 13.21 15.48
C ILE A 489 -19.41 14.25 16.40
N SER A 490 -18.11 14.52 16.24
CA SER A 490 -17.36 15.49 17.06
C SER A 490 -17.77 16.96 16.90
N THR A 491 -18.64 17.26 15.91
CA THR A 491 -19.14 18.62 15.65
C THR A 491 -20.52 18.88 16.22
N ASP A 492 -21.12 17.90 16.93
CA ASP A 492 -22.51 17.93 17.44
C ASP A 492 -23.59 18.10 16.35
N LEU A 493 -23.24 17.97 15.06
CA LEU A 493 -24.15 18.07 13.90
C LEU A 493 -24.76 16.71 13.49
N SER A 494 -24.78 15.74 14.39
CA SER A 494 -25.15 14.35 14.06
C SER A 494 -26.59 14.20 13.53
N GLU A 495 -27.52 15.03 13.99
CA GLU A 495 -28.91 15.03 13.51
C GLU A 495 -29.03 15.57 12.07
N GLU A 496 -28.27 16.61 11.73
CA GLU A 496 -28.25 17.21 10.38
C GLU A 496 -27.71 16.24 9.32
N TYR A 497 -26.76 15.38 9.70
CA TYR A 497 -26.10 14.42 8.80
C TYR A 497 -26.50 12.96 9.02
N GLY A 498 -27.63 12.72 9.70
CA GLY A 498 -28.17 11.39 10.00
C GLY A 498 -28.14 10.38 8.83
N PRO A 499 -28.63 10.71 7.63
CA PRO A 499 -28.59 9.79 6.47
C PRO A 499 -27.17 9.41 6.02
N THR A 500 -26.20 10.31 6.17
CA THR A 500 -24.77 10.06 5.87
C THR A 500 -24.19 9.10 6.90
N LEU A 501 -24.42 9.40 8.19
CA LEU A 501 -23.99 8.57 9.32
C LEU A 501 -24.61 7.18 9.29
N LYS A 502 -25.89 7.05 8.90
CA LYS A 502 -26.59 5.77 8.78
C LYS A 502 -25.93 4.85 7.76
N ARG A 503 -25.67 5.34 6.54
CA ARG A 503 -24.97 4.54 5.53
C ARG A 503 -23.55 4.15 5.98
N ALA A 504 -22.84 5.07 6.63
CA ALA A 504 -21.51 4.79 7.19
C ALA A 504 -21.58 3.73 8.31
N HIS A 505 -22.61 3.75 9.15
CA HIS A 505 -22.87 2.75 10.17
C HIS A 505 -23.16 1.38 9.56
N ASP A 506 -24.01 1.32 8.54
CA ASP A 506 -24.30 0.09 7.80
C ASP A 506 -23.01 -0.47 7.15
N TYR A 507 -22.18 0.38 6.54
CA TYR A 507 -20.86 -0.01 6.04
C TYR A 507 -19.93 -0.57 7.13
N ILE A 508 -19.81 0.10 8.28
CA ILE A 508 -18.96 -0.35 9.40
C ILE A 508 -19.45 -1.71 9.94
N LYS A 509 -20.77 -1.94 9.96
CA LYS A 509 -21.37 -3.24 10.30
C LYS A 509 -21.05 -4.32 9.26
N ASP A 510 -21.07 -4.00 7.97
CA ASP A 510 -20.84 -4.97 6.89
C ASP A 510 -19.35 -5.20 6.55
N SER A 511 -18.44 -4.44 7.17
CA SER A 511 -16.98 -4.54 7.00
C SER A 511 -16.25 -5.24 8.14
N GLN A 512 -16.92 -5.55 9.26
CA GLN A 512 -16.32 -6.32 10.36
C GLN A 512 -16.06 -7.77 9.92
N VAL A 513 -14.91 -8.31 10.29
CA VAL A 513 -14.57 -9.72 10.04
C VAL A 513 -15.37 -10.60 11.01
N LEU A 514 -16.19 -11.52 10.50
CA LEU A 514 -17.13 -12.32 11.30
C LEU A 514 -16.57 -13.68 11.77
N GLU A 515 -15.49 -14.15 11.16
CA GLU A 515 -14.89 -15.47 11.39
C GLU A 515 -13.36 -15.38 11.47
N ASP A 516 -12.73 -16.27 12.22
CA ASP A 516 -11.28 -16.45 12.18
C ASP A 516 -10.84 -17.14 10.89
N CYS A 517 -9.58 -16.97 10.49
CA CYS A 517 -9.02 -17.75 9.39
C CYS A 517 -9.06 -19.26 9.74
N PRO A 518 -9.33 -20.15 8.77
CA PRO A 518 -9.48 -21.58 9.04
C PRO A 518 -8.16 -22.21 9.55
N GLY A 519 -8.29 -23.33 10.28
CA GLY A 519 -7.15 -24.13 10.73
C GLY A 519 -6.38 -23.57 11.94
N ASP A 520 -5.13 -23.98 12.09
CA ASP A 520 -4.26 -23.56 13.21
C ASP A 520 -3.59 -22.21 12.92
N LEU A 521 -4.13 -21.14 13.52
CA LEU A 521 -3.59 -19.78 13.42
C LEU A 521 -2.11 -19.70 13.84
N SER A 522 -1.65 -20.51 14.80
CA SER A 522 -0.26 -20.53 15.25
C SER A 522 0.67 -21.11 14.17
N PHE A 523 0.25 -22.19 13.51
CA PHE A 523 0.99 -22.79 12.40
C PHE A 523 1.09 -21.84 11.21
N TRP A 524 -0.02 -21.23 10.79
CA TRP A 524 -0.06 -20.26 9.69
C TRP A 524 0.46 -18.86 10.05
N HIS A 525 0.82 -18.67 11.31
CA HIS A 525 1.27 -17.39 11.87
C HIS A 525 0.27 -16.25 11.66
N ARG A 526 -1.03 -16.54 11.73
CA ARG A 526 -2.10 -15.53 11.76
C ARG A 526 -2.38 -15.12 13.21
N HIS A 527 -3.08 -14.00 13.39
CA HIS A 527 -3.66 -13.60 14.67
C HIS A 527 -5.18 -13.82 14.64
N ILE A 528 -5.85 -13.84 15.80
CA ILE A 528 -7.32 -13.90 15.82
C ILE A 528 -7.90 -12.69 15.06
N SER A 529 -8.95 -12.96 14.31
CA SER A 529 -9.53 -12.04 13.32
C SER A 529 -11.03 -11.82 13.53
N LYS A 530 -11.75 -12.76 14.15
CA LYS A 530 -13.19 -12.63 14.42
C LYS A 530 -13.49 -11.43 15.33
N GLY A 531 -14.35 -10.53 14.85
CA GLY A 531 -14.68 -9.25 15.49
C GLY A 531 -13.76 -8.10 15.10
N GLY A 532 -12.63 -8.39 14.45
CA GLY A 532 -11.68 -7.39 14.01
C GLY A 532 -12.16 -6.62 12.78
N TRP A 533 -11.47 -5.52 12.50
CA TRP A 533 -11.66 -4.71 11.31
C TRP A 533 -10.34 -4.51 10.57
N THR A 534 -10.39 -4.58 9.24
CA THR A 534 -9.24 -4.38 8.35
C THR A 534 -9.04 -2.90 8.03
N PHE A 535 -7.94 -2.53 7.37
CA PHE A 535 -7.73 -1.16 6.89
C PHE A 535 -8.70 -0.77 5.75
N CYS A 536 -9.19 -1.75 5.00
CA CYS A 536 -9.87 -1.59 3.73
C CYS A 536 -11.25 -2.27 3.74
N THR A 537 -11.35 -3.54 3.33
CA THR A 537 -12.62 -4.28 3.20
C THR A 537 -12.63 -5.58 4.00
N ALA A 538 -13.82 -6.14 4.29
CA ALA A 538 -13.93 -7.45 4.94
C ALA A 538 -13.22 -8.56 4.14
N ASP A 539 -13.35 -8.53 2.80
CA ASP A 539 -12.71 -9.47 1.88
C ASP A 539 -11.17 -9.49 1.98
N HIS A 540 -10.51 -8.43 2.46
CA HIS A 540 -9.06 -8.44 2.74
C HIS A 540 -8.72 -9.33 3.92
N GLY A 541 -9.58 -9.36 4.94
CA GLY A 541 -9.53 -10.25 6.10
C GLY A 541 -8.22 -10.25 6.90
N TRP A 542 -7.48 -9.15 6.92
CA TRP A 542 -6.37 -8.92 7.84
C TRP A 542 -6.71 -7.76 8.78
N PRO A 543 -7.28 -8.04 9.97
CA PRO A 543 -7.55 -7.02 10.96
C PRO A 543 -6.29 -6.30 11.45
N VAL A 544 -6.49 -5.06 11.89
CA VAL A 544 -5.44 -4.19 12.43
C VAL A 544 -5.92 -3.61 13.77
N SER A 545 -5.03 -3.42 14.74
CA SER A 545 -5.34 -2.95 16.09
C SER A 545 -5.98 -1.55 16.07
N ASP A 546 -5.39 -0.63 15.30
CA ASP A 546 -5.88 0.73 15.10
C ASP A 546 -7.23 0.70 14.35
N CYS A 547 -7.31 0.03 13.20
CA CYS A 547 -8.55 -0.09 12.42
C CYS A 547 -9.70 -0.74 13.22
N THR A 548 -9.39 -1.70 14.10
CA THR A 548 -10.34 -2.32 15.02
C THR A 548 -10.74 -1.38 16.15
N ALA A 549 -9.82 -0.58 16.69
CA ALA A 549 -10.13 0.45 17.67
C ALA A 549 -11.01 1.56 17.09
N GLU A 550 -10.68 2.08 15.90
CA GLU A 550 -11.45 3.14 15.23
C GLU A 550 -12.84 2.66 14.76
N GLY A 551 -12.93 1.45 14.19
CA GLY A 551 -14.20 0.83 13.81
C GLY A 551 -15.10 0.55 15.02
N LEU A 552 -14.52 0.08 16.13
CA LEU A 552 -15.23 -0.08 17.40
C LEU A 552 -15.65 1.27 17.99
N MET A 553 -14.79 2.29 17.97
CA MET A 553 -15.09 3.61 18.52
C MET A 553 -16.22 4.28 17.74
N ALA A 554 -16.15 4.28 16.40
CA ALA A 554 -17.21 4.77 15.54
C ALA A 554 -18.54 4.04 15.83
N SER A 555 -18.52 2.70 15.95
CA SER A 555 -19.71 1.90 16.30
C SER A 555 -20.31 2.26 17.67
N VAL A 556 -19.47 2.49 18.69
CA VAL A 556 -19.91 2.86 20.05
C VAL A 556 -20.41 4.32 20.12
N LEU A 557 -19.87 5.22 19.29
CA LEU A 557 -20.38 6.58 19.18
C LEU A 557 -21.74 6.60 18.47
N LEU A 558 -21.87 5.88 17.35
CA LEU A 558 -23.13 5.71 16.62
C LEU A 558 -24.23 5.08 17.50
N SER A 559 -23.89 4.11 18.37
CA SER A 559 -24.87 3.49 19.28
C SER A 559 -25.45 4.43 20.36
N LYS A 560 -24.94 5.65 20.49
CA LYS A 560 -25.49 6.69 21.40
C LYS A 560 -26.50 7.61 20.71
N ILE A 561 -26.59 7.55 19.38
CA ILE A 561 -27.55 8.33 18.57
C ILE A 561 -28.81 7.48 18.38
N SER A 562 -29.97 8.11 18.19
CA SER A 562 -31.24 7.40 17.99
C SER A 562 -31.15 6.41 16.80
N PRO A 563 -31.58 5.14 16.95
CA PRO A 563 -31.67 4.18 15.85
C PRO A 563 -32.57 4.65 14.69
N GLU A 564 -33.51 5.56 14.94
CA GLU A 564 -34.32 6.19 13.89
C GLU A 564 -33.46 7.02 12.92
N ILE A 565 -32.39 7.63 13.43
CA ILE A 565 -31.46 8.48 12.68
C ILE A 565 -30.37 7.63 12.02
N VAL A 566 -29.64 6.81 12.79
CA VAL A 566 -28.44 6.10 12.32
C VAL A 566 -28.60 4.59 12.12
N GLY A 567 -29.81 4.05 12.30
CA GLY A 567 -30.08 2.61 12.23
C GLY A 567 -29.65 1.84 13.48
N GLU A 568 -30.07 0.57 13.57
CA GLU A 568 -29.80 -0.30 14.72
C GLU A 568 -28.30 -0.48 14.99
N PRO A 569 -27.87 -0.44 16.27
CA PRO A 569 -26.47 -0.62 16.66
C PRO A 569 -25.99 -2.06 16.47
N LEU A 570 -24.66 -2.24 16.46
CA LEU A 570 -24.05 -3.57 16.58
C LEU A 570 -24.56 -4.29 17.84
N CYS A 571 -24.89 -5.57 17.70
CA CYS A 571 -25.25 -6.39 18.84
C CYS A 571 -24.04 -6.58 19.78
N ALA A 572 -24.30 -6.67 21.09
CA ALA A 572 -23.25 -6.71 22.11
C ALA A 572 -22.21 -7.82 21.89
N GLY A 573 -22.60 -8.98 21.34
CA GLY A 573 -21.67 -10.06 21.00
C GLY A 573 -20.59 -9.64 19.99
N ARG A 574 -20.96 -8.89 18.93
CA ARG A 574 -20.03 -8.39 17.92
C ARG A 574 -19.11 -7.29 18.45
N ILE A 575 -19.58 -6.53 19.44
CA ILE A 575 -18.76 -5.56 20.21
C ILE A 575 -17.75 -6.31 21.08
N TYR A 576 -18.17 -7.38 21.78
CA TYR A 576 -17.27 -8.19 22.60
C TYR A 576 -16.22 -8.93 21.75
N ASP A 577 -16.58 -9.43 20.58
CA ASP A 577 -15.61 -10.01 19.62
C ASP A 577 -14.53 -8.99 19.23
N ALA A 578 -14.90 -7.73 18.92
CA ALA A 578 -13.93 -6.67 18.63
C ALA A 578 -13.01 -6.34 19.82
N VAL A 579 -13.58 -6.25 21.02
CA VAL A 579 -12.80 -6.04 22.26
C VAL A 579 -11.83 -7.20 22.51
N ASN A 580 -12.23 -8.45 22.23
CA ASN A 580 -11.34 -9.62 22.32
C ASN A 580 -10.15 -9.52 21.37
N VAL A 581 -10.36 -9.08 20.12
CA VAL A 581 -9.26 -8.84 19.16
C VAL A 581 -8.28 -7.79 19.70
N ILE A 582 -8.78 -6.63 20.13
CA ILE A 582 -7.91 -5.57 20.69
C ILE A 582 -7.12 -6.09 21.90
N LEU A 583 -7.79 -6.67 22.91
CA LEU A 583 -7.12 -7.18 24.11
C LEU A 583 -6.08 -8.28 23.81
N SER A 584 -6.28 -9.07 22.77
CA SER A 584 -5.33 -10.10 22.33
C SER A 584 -4.09 -9.56 21.61
N LEU A 585 -4.12 -8.29 21.17
CA LEU A 585 -3.02 -7.59 20.47
C LEU A 585 -2.15 -6.74 21.42
N MET A 586 -2.46 -6.72 22.72
CA MET A 586 -1.66 -6.03 23.73
C MET A 586 -0.34 -6.76 24.00
N ASN A 587 0.79 -6.06 23.83
CA ASN A 587 2.11 -6.61 24.12
C ASN A 587 2.42 -6.61 25.63
N ARG A 588 3.51 -7.29 26.01
CA ARG A 588 3.93 -7.43 27.42
C ARG A 588 4.35 -6.11 28.09
N ASP A 589 4.66 -5.09 27.30
CA ASP A 589 4.97 -3.73 27.74
C ASP A 589 3.72 -2.82 27.79
N GLY A 590 2.55 -3.34 27.39
CA GLY A 590 1.28 -2.62 27.33
C GLY A 590 1.02 -1.90 26.01
N GLY A 591 1.98 -1.84 25.09
CA GLY A 591 1.82 -1.19 23.79
C GLY A 591 1.11 -2.07 22.76
N PHE A 592 0.50 -1.47 21.74
CA PHE A 592 -0.19 -2.18 20.66
C PHE A 592 0.58 -2.06 19.35
N ALA A 593 0.76 -3.19 18.67
CA ALA A 593 1.34 -3.27 17.33
C ALA A 593 0.24 -3.57 16.29
N ALA A 594 0.47 -3.16 15.04
CA ALA A 594 -0.59 -3.05 14.03
C ALA A 594 -1.39 -4.35 13.79
N TYR A 595 -0.80 -5.40 13.21
CA TYR A 595 -1.56 -6.58 12.78
C TYR A 595 -1.53 -7.73 13.79
N GLU A 596 -0.48 -7.76 14.62
CA GLU A 596 -0.08 -8.91 15.40
C GLU A 596 0.77 -8.46 16.58
N LEU A 597 0.89 -9.31 17.61
CA LEU A 597 1.87 -9.15 18.68
C LEU A 597 3.32 -9.04 18.15
N THR A 598 4.15 -8.33 18.90
CA THR A 598 5.61 -8.27 18.70
C THR A 598 6.25 -9.64 18.97
N ARG A 599 6.40 -10.45 17.92
CA ARG A 599 7.00 -11.80 17.94
C ARG A 599 8.53 -11.82 17.79
N SER A 600 9.12 -10.68 17.46
CA SER A 600 10.53 -10.49 17.12
C SER A 600 11.29 -9.72 18.21
N TYR A 601 12.62 -9.68 18.11
CA TYR A 601 13.51 -8.99 19.06
C TYR A 601 14.15 -7.77 18.40
N ALA A 602 14.23 -6.63 19.10
CA ALA A 602 14.80 -5.37 18.59
C ALA A 602 16.20 -5.53 17.96
N TRP A 603 17.05 -6.41 18.49
CA TRP A 603 18.39 -6.67 17.95
C TRP A 603 18.37 -7.30 16.54
N LEU A 604 17.29 -8.00 16.16
CA LEU A 604 17.15 -8.54 14.80
C LEU A 604 17.10 -7.41 13.76
N GLU A 605 16.53 -6.24 14.06
CA GLU A 605 16.60 -5.07 13.14
C GLU A 605 18.03 -4.59 12.91
N VAL A 606 18.89 -4.75 13.92
CA VAL A 606 20.29 -4.29 13.89
C VAL A 606 21.20 -5.28 13.18
N SER A 607 21.04 -6.59 13.42
CA SER A 607 22.02 -7.61 13.00
C SER A 607 21.53 -8.68 12.04
N THR A 608 20.23 -8.76 11.71
CA THR A 608 19.70 -9.97 11.06
C THR A 608 18.62 -9.72 10.00
N CYS A 609 17.65 -8.84 10.24
CA CYS A 609 16.75 -8.36 9.21
C CYS A 609 17.56 -7.62 8.13
N LYS A 610 18.46 -6.70 8.52
CA LYS A 610 19.43 -6.10 7.58
C LYS A 610 20.34 -7.14 6.90
N CYS A 611 20.74 -8.20 7.62
CA CYS A 611 21.74 -9.17 7.15
C CYS A 611 21.19 -10.39 6.39
N ILE A 612 19.89 -10.66 6.41
CA ILE A 612 19.23 -11.81 5.75
C ILE A 612 18.10 -11.36 4.81
N PHE A 613 17.66 -10.09 4.86
CA PHE A 613 16.64 -9.53 3.96
C PHE A 613 17.06 -8.11 3.52
N PRO A 614 17.73 -7.95 2.36
CA PRO A 614 18.50 -6.72 2.09
C PRO A 614 17.63 -5.46 1.97
N CYS A 615 16.31 -5.59 1.74
CA CYS A 615 15.40 -4.45 1.57
C CYS A 615 15.11 -3.66 2.86
N LEU A 616 15.67 -4.06 4.01
CA LEU A 616 15.65 -3.25 5.23
C LEU A 616 16.60 -2.05 5.21
N GLN A 617 17.47 -1.94 4.21
CA GLN A 617 18.41 -0.83 4.07
C GLN A 617 17.78 0.48 3.57
N PHE A 618 16.51 0.44 3.12
CA PHE A 618 15.80 1.55 2.47
C PHE A 618 14.79 2.25 3.38
N LEU A 619 14.42 1.61 4.49
CA LEU A 619 13.20 1.89 5.21
C LEU A 619 13.44 1.62 6.70
N HIS A 620 13.84 2.66 7.43
CA HIS A 620 13.98 2.62 8.90
C HIS A 620 12.61 2.63 9.59
N GLY A 621 12.55 2.20 10.86
CA GLY A 621 11.45 2.53 11.78
C GLY A 621 10.16 1.70 11.77
N ILE A 622 10.02 0.66 10.93
CA ILE A 622 8.69 0.01 10.70
C ILE A 622 8.62 -1.45 11.21
N PHE A 623 9.72 -2.05 11.69
CA PHE A 623 9.84 -3.51 11.58
C PHE A 623 9.41 -4.35 12.79
N ILE A 624 9.39 -3.78 13.99
CA ILE A 624 8.94 -4.48 15.20
C ILE A 624 7.94 -3.64 16.01
N PHE A 625 7.89 -2.33 15.76
CA PHE A 625 7.20 -1.36 16.59
C PHE A 625 6.57 -0.20 15.78
N THR A 626 5.36 -0.40 15.24
CA THR A 626 4.36 0.65 15.47
C THR A 626 3.97 0.51 16.93
N TYR A 627 4.58 1.31 17.81
CA TYR A 627 4.03 1.53 19.14
C TYR A 627 2.94 2.59 19.01
N PHE A 628 1.70 2.19 19.27
CA PHE A 628 0.70 3.08 19.85
C PHE A 628 0.72 2.92 21.38
#